data_AF-A0A1W0ABT3-F1
#
_entry.id   AF-A0A1W0ABT3-F1
#
_cell.length_a   1.000
_cell.length_b   1.000
_cell.length_c   1.000
_cell.angle_alpha   90.00
_cell.angle_beta   90.00
_cell.angle_gamma   90.00
#
_symmetry.space_group_name_H-M   'P 1'
#
loop_
_entity.id
_entity.type
_entity.pdbx_description
1 polymer ?
#
loop_
_entity_poly.entity_id
_entity_poly.type
_entity_poly.pdbx_seq_one_letter_code
_entity_poly.pdbx_strand_id
1 'polypeptide(L)'
;MIYPVDAVIKPSAALPLLLLLHSTDKRLLLDRVLFLLTKTDGRDKLVKLVQYFCKLALAMNQAKYKPLVGTLAKQLSGTRRVLRLGKGLKVLDNTYDALNEPLGWKRSAALLSVAVGTLGDIGDDLCWASDMKIMPKWITEYEHWVDKLWFYSLCCDVPLNTSALIDAFAAFIKCDAEEDSVEYHNCRVKLLSAMISQIKGIADFFHSTRLAYNWPTSSSGQDAVCGIVSASCSLVKMWKPECLKKL
;
A
#
# COMPACT_ATOMS: atom_id res chain seq x y z
N MET A 1 -3.84 -52.54 -2.72
CA MET A 1 -3.18 -51.73 -1.67
C MET A 1 -3.92 -50.39 -1.66
N ILE A 2 -4.90 -50.27 -0.77
CA ILE A 2 -5.85 -49.16 -0.71
C ILE A 2 -5.25 -48.13 0.25
N TYR A 3 -4.96 -46.93 -0.23
CA TYR A 3 -4.50 -45.83 0.63
C TYR A 3 -5.68 -45.34 1.49
N PRO A 4 -5.50 -45.15 2.81
CA PRO A 4 -6.56 -44.61 3.65
C PRO A 4 -6.74 -43.11 3.35
N VAL A 5 -7.98 -42.73 3.07
CA VAL A 5 -8.44 -41.35 2.92
C VAL A 5 -8.65 -40.76 4.32
N ASP A 6 -7.58 -40.62 5.08
CA ASP A 6 -7.59 -39.97 6.40
C ASP A 6 -6.58 -38.82 6.43
N ALA A 7 -6.60 -37.98 5.40
CA ALA A 7 -6.15 -36.60 5.54
C ALA A 7 -7.33 -35.81 6.12
N VAL A 8 -7.48 -35.85 7.43
CA VAL A 8 -8.30 -34.93 8.20
C VAL A 8 -7.91 -33.52 7.77
N ILE A 9 -8.76 -32.91 6.94
CA ILE A 9 -8.70 -31.49 6.61
C ILE A 9 -8.89 -30.77 7.94
N LYS A 10 -7.78 -30.42 8.61
CA LYS A 10 -7.80 -29.44 9.68
C LYS A 10 -8.49 -28.21 9.09
N PRO A 11 -9.53 -27.66 9.74
CA PRO A 11 -10.23 -26.49 9.21
C PRO A 11 -9.20 -25.38 9.08
N SER A 12 -8.73 -25.19 7.86
CA SER A 12 -7.61 -24.32 7.57
C SER A 12 -8.05 -22.90 7.88
N ALA A 13 -7.11 -21.99 8.11
CA ALA A 13 -7.40 -20.57 8.18
C ALA A 13 -8.12 -20.02 6.91
N ALA A 14 -8.26 -20.84 5.86
CA ALA A 14 -9.07 -20.56 4.68
C ALA A 14 -10.55 -20.95 4.82
N LEU A 15 -10.98 -21.68 5.86
CA LEU A 15 -12.39 -22.04 6.08
C LEU A 15 -13.29 -20.80 6.27
N PRO A 16 -12.90 -19.76 7.03
CA PRO A 16 -13.67 -18.51 7.08
C PRO A 16 -13.69 -17.78 5.73
N LEU A 17 -12.60 -17.86 4.95
CA LEU A 17 -12.47 -17.25 3.63
C LEU A 17 -13.36 -17.97 2.60
N LEU A 18 -13.42 -19.29 2.66
CA LEU A 18 -14.27 -20.16 1.84
C LEU A 18 -15.73 -20.07 2.27
N LEU A 19 -16.05 -19.98 3.57
CA LEU A 19 -17.40 -19.71 4.07
C LEU A 19 -17.91 -18.32 3.70
N LEU A 20 -17.03 -17.31 3.69
CA LEU A 20 -17.32 -16.00 3.12
C LEU A 20 -17.63 -16.15 1.63
N LEU A 21 -16.71 -16.73 0.84
CA LEU A 21 -16.87 -16.92 -0.61
C LEU A 21 -18.09 -17.77 -1.01
N HIS A 22 -18.55 -18.67 -0.15
CA HIS A 22 -19.60 -19.64 -0.47
C HIS A 22 -21.03 -19.21 -0.06
N SER A 23 -21.21 -18.19 0.79
CA SER A 23 -22.51 -17.96 1.45
C SER A 23 -23.26 -16.66 1.12
N THR A 24 -22.76 -15.75 0.30
CA THR A 24 -23.50 -14.50 0.01
C THR A 24 -23.30 -13.96 -1.40
N ASP A 25 -24.36 -13.35 -1.92
CA ASP A 25 -24.43 -12.51 -3.11
C ASP A 25 -23.10 -11.77 -3.36
N LYS A 26 -22.52 -11.97 -4.55
CA LYS A 26 -21.12 -11.59 -4.87
C LYS A 26 -20.84 -10.11 -4.62
N ARG A 27 -21.87 -9.25 -4.77
CA ARG A 27 -21.79 -7.81 -4.48
C ARG A 27 -21.68 -7.54 -2.97
N LEU A 28 -22.53 -8.16 -2.17
CA LEU A 28 -22.53 -8.04 -0.71
C LEU A 28 -21.22 -8.52 -0.07
N LEU A 29 -20.59 -9.55 -0.63
CA LEU A 29 -19.28 -10.01 -0.15
C LEU A 29 -18.17 -9.02 -0.47
N LEU A 30 -18.10 -8.54 -1.72
CA LEU A 30 -17.10 -7.56 -2.12
C LEU A 30 -17.20 -6.30 -1.25
N ASP A 31 -18.41 -5.77 -1.05
CA ASP A 31 -18.66 -4.60 -0.22
C ASP A 31 -18.22 -4.81 1.24
N ARG A 32 -18.50 -5.99 1.80
CA ARG A 32 -18.05 -6.35 3.17
C ARG A 32 -16.53 -6.44 3.27
N VAL A 33 -15.87 -7.02 2.28
CA VAL A 33 -14.40 -7.13 2.26
C VAL A 33 -13.76 -5.75 2.09
N LEU A 34 -14.28 -4.91 1.20
CA LEU A 34 -13.83 -3.53 1.03
C LEU A 34 -14.05 -2.70 2.30
N PHE A 35 -15.17 -2.88 2.99
CA PHE A 35 -15.43 -2.24 4.28
C PHE A 35 -14.42 -2.67 5.36
N LEU A 36 -14.15 -3.98 5.49
CA LEU A 36 -13.16 -4.50 6.42
C LEU A 36 -11.76 -3.95 6.11
N LEU A 37 -11.35 -3.95 4.84
CA LEU A 37 -10.10 -3.36 4.38
C LEU A 37 -9.99 -1.88 4.74
N THR A 38 -11.09 -1.15 4.71
CA THR A 38 -11.13 0.27 5.09
C THR A 38 -10.92 0.45 6.59
N LYS A 39 -11.41 -0.47 7.42
CA LYS A 39 -11.19 -0.47 8.88
C LYS A 39 -9.77 -0.92 9.25
N THR A 40 -9.13 -1.77 8.46
CA THR A 40 -7.77 -2.27 8.74
C THR A 40 -6.67 -1.40 8.16
N ASP A 41 -6.93 -0.54 7.17
CA ASP A 41 -5.88 0.26 6.51
C ASP A 41 -5.15 1.18 7.50
N GLY A 42 -5.85 1.75 8.48
CA GLY A 42 -5.22 2.58 9.53
C GLY A 42 -4.30 1.79 10.44
N ARG A 43 -4.68 0.54 10.74
CA ARG A 43 -3.85 -0.40 11.50
C ARG A 43 -2.62 -0.81 10.69
N ASP A 44 -2.76 -1.08 9.39
CA ASP A 44 -1.62 -1.36 8.49
C ASP A 44 -0.61 -0.20 8.51
N LYS A 45 -1.06 1.07 8.43
CA LYS A 45 -0.14 2.21 8.46
C LYS A 45 0.57 2.37 9.81
N LEU A 46 -0.13 2.14 10.92
CA LEU A 46 0.48 2.19 12.25
C LEU A 46 1.52 1.07 12.42
N VAL A 47 1.18 -0.15 12.01
CA VAL A 47 2.11 -1.29 12.04
C VAL A 47 3.30 -1.03 11.10
N LYS A 48 3.08 -0.42 9.93
CA LYS A 48 4.15 0.05 9.03
C LYS A 48 5.09 0.99 9.77
N LEU A 49 4.56 2.02 10.42
CA LEU A 49 5.37 3.01 11.13
C LEU A 49 6.25 2.35 12.21
N VAL A 50 5.67 1.51 13.07
CA VAL A 50 6.41 0.78 14.12
C VAL A 50 7.46 -0.14 13.50
N GLN A 51 7.13 -0.85 12.43
CA GLN A 51 8.07 -1.72 11.71
C GLN A 51 9.30 -0.95 11.22
N TYR A 52 9.13 0.24 10.63
CA TYR A 52 10.28 1.00 10.14
C TYR A 52 11.06 1.70 11.25
N PHE A 53 10.46 2.03 12.40
CA PHE A 53 11.23 2.40 13.59
C PHE A 53 12.11 1.25 14.08
N CYS A 54 11.61 0.01 14.06
CA CYS A 54 12.43 -1.18 14.34
C CYS A 54 13.57 -1.32 13.33
N LYS A 55 13.31 -1.13 12.02
CA LYS A 55 14.35 -1.14 10.99
C LYS A 55 15.39 -0.03 11.19
N LEU A 56 14.98 1.17 11.61
CA LEU A 56 15.89 2.28 11.92
C LEU A 56 16.81 1.93 13.10
N ALA A 57 16.23 1.39 14.18
CA ALA A 57 17.00 0.95 15.34
C ALA A 57 18.03 -0.14 14.96
N LEU A 58 17.65 -1.07 14.07
CA LEU A 58 18.57 -2.06 13.51
C LEU A 58 19.66 -1.41 12.66
N ALA A 59 19.33 -0.45 11.80
CA ALA A 59 20.30 0.25 10.96
C ALA A 59 21.34 1.01 11.78
N MET A 60 20.95 1.60 12.92
CA MET A 60 21.84 2.36 13.80
C MET A 60 22.72 1.48 14.70
N ASN A 61 22.21 0.33 15.17
CA ASN A 61 22.94 -0.49 16.14
C ASN A 61 22.62 -1.99 15.99
N GLN A 62 23.09 -2.58 14.89
CA GLN A 62 22.78 -3.96 14.51
C GLN A 62 23.14 -4.98 15.60
N ALA A 63 24.35 -4.91 16.17
CA ALA A 63 24.84 -5.92 17.11
C ALA A 63 23.97 -6.04 18.37
N LYS A 64 23.44 -4.93 18.87
CA LYS A 64 22.63 -4.88 20.10
C LYS A 64 21.18 -5.33 19.88
N TYR A 65 20.58 -4.96 18.75
CA TYR A 65 19.13 -5.09 18.55
C TYR A 65 18.70 -6.23 17.63
N LYS A 66 19.62 -6.87 16.90
CA LYS A 66 19.32 -7.91 15.90
C LYS A 66 18.42 -9.06 16.39
N PRO A 67 18.66 -9.72 17.54
CA PRO A 67 17.86 -10.90 17.92
C PRO A 67 16.40 -10.57 18.27
N LEU A 68 16.14 -9.47 18.97
CA LEU A 68 14.79 -9.09 19.41
C LEU A 68 14.06 -8.21 18.39
N VAL A 69 14.69 -7.10 17.98
CA VAL A 69 14.07 -6.10 17.10
C VAL A 69 13.96 -6.60 15.67
N GLY A 70 14.89 -7.46 15.22
CA GLY A 70 14.81 -8.13 13.92
C GLY A 70 13.59 -9.04 13.82
N THR A 71 13.35 -9.85 14.85
CA THR A 71 12.19 -10.75 14.92
C THR A 71 10.88 -9.95 14.94
N LEU A 72 10.81 -8.89 15.75
CA LEU A 72 9.65 -8.02 15.81
C LEU A 72 9.37 -7.35 14.45
N ALA A 73 10.38 -6.79 13.79
CA ALA A 73 10.22 -6.18 12.47
C ALA A 73 9.70 -7.18 11.41
N LYS A 74 10.16 -8.43 11.46
CA LYS A 74 9.68 -9.51 10.58
C LYS A 74 8.22 -9.87 10.88
N GLN A 75 7.86 -10.02 12.16
CA GLN A 75 6.49 -10.30 12.58
C GLN A 75 5.53 -9.17 12.16
N LEU A 76 5.91 -7.91 12.36
CA LEU A 76 5.13 -6.74 11.93
C LEU A 76 4.94 -6.72 10.40
N SER A 77 5.96 -7.11 9.63
CA SER A 77 5.84 -7.28 8.17
C SER A 77 4.79 -8.32 7.80
N GLY A 78 4.81 -9.48 8.47
CA GLY A 78 3.81 -10.54 8.29
C GLY A 78 2.40 -10.07 8.65
N THR A 79 2.24 -9.36 9.78
CA THR A 79 0.97 -8.75 10.19
C THR A 79 0.44 -7.79 9.13
N ARG A 80 1.30 -6.98 8.50
CA ARG A 80 0.88 -6.07 7.43
C ARG A 80 0.44 -6.78 6.17
N ARG A 81 1.06 -7.91 5.80
CA ARG A 81 0.58 -8.75 4.69
C ARG A 81 -0.84 -9.23 4.98
N VAL A 82 -1.08 -9.76 6.18
CA VAL A 82 -2.43 -10.18 6.63
C VAL A 82 -3.44 -9.02 6.58
N LEU A 83 -3.09 -7.84 7.09
CA LEU A 83 -3.98 -6.67 7.08
C LEU A 83 -4.31 -6.14 5.68
N ARG A 84 -3.49 -6.51 4.68
CA ARG A 84 -3.62 -6.10 3.27
C ARG A 84 -4.19 -7.20 2.37
N LEU A 85 -4.45 -8.40 2.89
CA LEU A 85 -5.02 -9.51 2.12
C LEU A 85 -6.28 -9.06 1.38
N GLY A 86 -6.34 -9.35 0.08
CA GLY A 86 -7.48 -8.95 -0.75
C GLY A 86 -7.46 -7.49 -1.20
N LYS A 87 -6.36 -6.74 -1.01
CA LYS A 87 -6.19 -5.41 -1.64
C LYS A 87 -6.33 -5.45 -3.15
N GLY A 88 -5.94 -6.56 -3.79
CA GLY A 88 -6.15 -6.77 -5.22
C GLY A 88 -7.62 -6.66 -5.67
N LEU A 89 -8.59 -6.81 -4.76
CA LEU A 89 -10.01 -6.62 -5.09
C LEU A 89 -10.38 -5.15 -5.42
N LYS A 90 -9.54 -4.19 -5.01
CA LYS A 90 -9.70 -2.77 -5.37
C LYS A 90 -9.44 -2.49 -6.85
N VAL A 91 -9.03 -3.50 -7.63
CA VAL A 91 -8.84 -3.38 -9.08
C VAL A 91 -10.07 -2.83 -9.78
N LEU A 92 -11.28 -3.21 -9.35
CA LEU A 92 -12.52 -2.78 -10.00
C LEU A 92 -12.74 -1.27 -9.85
N ASP A 93 -12.69 -0.77 -8.60
CA ASP A 93 -12.86 0.65 -8.29
C ASP A 93 -11.75 1.48 -8.97
N ASN A 94 -10.50 1.04 -8.86
CA ASN A 94 -9.37 1.77 -9.44
C ASN A 94 -9.40 1.76 -10.97
N THR A 95 -9.86 0.67 -11.60
CA THR A 95 -10.03 0.60 -13.06
C THR A 95 -11.14 1.53 -13.51
N TYR A 96 -12.25 1.57 -12.77
CA TYR A 96 -13.35 2.49 -13.06
C TYR A 96 -12.90 3.95 -12.97
N ASP A 97 -12.19 4.33 -11.91
CA ASP A 97 -11.64 5.67 -11.76
C ASP A 97 -10.64 6.01 -12.88
N ALA A 98 -9.76 5.06 -13.23
CA ALA A 98 -8.80 5.23 -14.31
C ALA A 98 -9.48 5.43 -15.67
N LEU A 99 -10.54 4.67 -15.99
CA LEU A 99 -11.29 4.80 -17.24
C LEU A 99 -12.02 6.15 -17.35
N ASN A 100 -12.45 6.73 -16.22
CA ASN A 100 -13.11 8.03 -16.18
C ASN A 100 -12.16 9.23 -16.24
N GLU A 101 -10.85 9.01 -16.21
CA GLU A 101 -9.87 10.09 -16.35
C GLU A 101 -9.97 10.72 -17.76
N PRO A 102 -10.24 12.04 -17.88
CA PRO A 102 -10.44 12.69 -19.17
C PRO A 102 -9.16 12.79 -20.00
N LEU A 103 -7.99 12.97 -19.36
CA LEU A 103 -6.74 13.15 -20.10
C LEU A 103 -6.15 11.79 -20.50
N GLY A 104 -5.98 11.57 -21.81
CA GLY A 104 -5.56 10.28 -22.37
C GLY A 104 -4.25 9.74 -21.79
N TRP A 105 -3.25 10.59 -21.55
CA TRP A 105 -1.98 10.15 -20.95
C TRP A 105 -2.15 9.76 -19.47
N LYS A 106 -2.97 10.50 -18.70
CA LYS A 106 -3.26 10.19 -17.29
C LYS A 106 -4.03 8.88 -17.19
N ARG A 107 -5.02 8.68 -18.07
CA ARG A 107 -5.78 7.44 -18.19
C ARG A 107 -4.87 6.25 -18.44
N SER A 108 -3.99 6.33 -19.44
CA SER A 108 -3.06 5.24 -19.77
C SER A 108 -2.11 4.93 -18.61
N ALA A 109 -1.54 5.96 -17.97
CA ALA A 109 -0.67 5.77 -16.80
C ALA A 109 -1.43 5.15 -15.61
N ALA A 110 -2.67 5.59 -15.36
CA ALA A 110 -3.51 5.07 -14.30
C ALA A 110 -3.88 3.60 -14.55
N LEU A 111 -4.30 3.24 -15.77
CA LEU A 111 -4.60 1.85 -16.14
C LEU A 111 -3.37 0.94 -16.00
N LEU A 112 -2.20 1.41 -16.43
CA LEU A 112 -0.96 0.66 -16.26
C LEU A 112 -0.61 0.49 -14.78
N SER A 113 -0.75 1.54 -13.97
CA SER A 113 -0.54 1.47 -12.52
C SER A 113 -1.48 0.45 -11.88
N VAL A 114 -2.76 0.47 -12.24
CA VAL A 114 -3.76 -0.49 -11.73
C VAL A 114 -3.43 -1.92 -12.12
N ALA A 115 -3.07 -2.17 -13.38
CA ALA A 115 -2.71 -3.50 -13.85
C ALA A 115 -1.48 -4.06 -13.12
N VAL A 116 -0.39 -3.28 -13.09
CA VAL A 116 0.87 -3.68 -12.47
C VAL A 116 0.72 -3.80 -10.94
N GLY A 117 0.05 -2.83 -10.31
CA GLY A 117 -0.20 -2.83 -8.87
C GLY A 117 -1.06 -4.00 -8.42
N THR A 118 -2.10 -4.36 -9.19
CA THR A 118 -2.95 -5.52 -8.90
C THR A 118 -2.17 -6.83 -9.01
N LEU A 119 -1.33 -6.99 -10.05
CA LEU A 119 -0.46 -8.14 -10.17
C LEU A 119 0.55 -8.23 -9.01
N GLY A 120 1.08 -7.07 -8.57
CA GLY A 120 1.93 -6.97 -7.39
C GLY A 120 1.22 -7.41 -6.11
N ASP A 121 0.00 -6.92 -5.86
CA ASP A 121 -0.79 -7.29 -4.68
C ASP A 121 -1.12 -8.80 -4.65
N ILE A 122 -1.52 -9.37 -5.79
CA ILE A 122 -1.75 -10.83 -5.92
C ILE A 122 -0.44 -11.59 -5.65
N GLY A 123 0.68 -11.12 -6.19
CA GLY A 123 1.99 -11.72 -5.98
C GLY A 123 2.43 -11.69 -4.51
N ASP A 124 2.22 -10.58 -3.78
CA ASP A 124 2.52 -10.46 -2.33
C ASP A 124 1.66 -11.45 -1.53
N ASP A 125 0.37 -11.59 -1.86
CA ASP A 125 -0.54 -12.54 -1.22
C ASP A 125 -0.10 -14.00 -1.43
N LEU A 126 0.37 -14.35 -2.65
CA LEU A 126 0.89 -15.68 -2.98
C LEU A 126 2.22 -15.97 -2.28
N CYS A 127 3.15 -15.02 -2.27
CA CYS A 127 4.43 -15.14 -1.54
C CYS A 127 4.19 -15.32 -0.04
N TRP A 128 3.25 -14.55 0.52
CA TRP A 128 2.84 -14.71 1.92
C TRP A 128 2.25 -16.09 2.22
N ALA A 129 1.36 -16.58 1.36
CA ALA A 129 0.78 -17.92 1.51
C ALA A 129 1.85 -19.02 1.45
N SER A 130 2.87 -18.85 0.60
CA SER A 130 4.04 -19.72 0.54
C SER A 130 4.86 -19.69 1.84
N ASP A 131 5.11 -18.50 2.41
CA ASP A 131 5.80 -18.34 3.70
C ASP A 131 5.06 -19.05 4.85
N MET A 132 3.73 -19.08 4.80
CA MET A 132 2.87 -19.79 5.75
C MET A 132 2.78 -21.30 5.49
N LYS A 133 3.50 -21.83 4.49
CA LYS A 133 3.46 -23.23 4.04
C LYS A 133 2.07 -23.66 3.54
N ILE A 134 1.25 -22.71 3.10
CA ILE A 134 -0.06 -22.97 2.48
C ILE A 134 0.14 -23.26 0.99
N MET A 135 1.15 -22.65 0.37
CA MET A 135 1.51 -22.82 -1.03
C MET A 135 2.94 -23.39 -1.19
N PRO A 136 3.32 -23.88 -2.38
CA PRO A 136 4.67 -24.38 -2.63
C PRO A 136 5.76 -23.31 -2.43
N LYS A 137 6.88 -23.71 -1.81
CA LYS A 137 7.98 -22.80 -1.47
C LYS A 137 8.61 -22.07 -2.66
N TRP A 138 8.55 -22.64 -3.87
CA TRP A 138 9.12 -22.04 -5.07
C TRP A 138 8.44 -20.69 -5.42
N ILE A 139 7.22 -20.45 -4.94
CA ILE A 139 6.52 -19.17 -5.16
C ILE A 139 7.26 -18.02 -4.48
N THR A 140 7.86 -18.23 -3.30
CA THR A 140 8.62 -17.19 -2.60
C THR A 140 9.84 -16.72 -3.41
N GLU A 141 10.34 -17.53 -4.36
CA GLU A 141 11.42 -17.11 -5.26
C GLU A 141 11.01 -15.93 -6.16
N TYR A 142 9.71 -15.70 -6.36
CA TYR A 142 9.18 -14.60 -7.16
C TYR A 142 8.99 -13.28 -6.38
N GLU A 143 9.35 -13.22 -5.09
CA GLU A 143 9.21 -12.00 -4.28
C GLU A 143 9.94 -10.79 -4.93
N HIS A 144 11.09 -11.02 -5.56
CA HIS A 144 11.82 -9.98 -6.28
C HIS A 144 11.07 -9.43 -7.51
N TRP A 145 10.19 -10.21 -8.14
CA TRP A 145 9.30 -9.72 -9.20
C TRP A 145 8.16 -8.89 -8.63
N VAL A 146 7.64 -9.26 -7.46
CA VAL A 146 6.61 -8.48 -6.74
C VAL A 146 7.16 -7.09 -6.41
N ASP A 147 8.40 -7.00 -5.91
CA ASP A 147 9.07 -5.72 -5.65
C ASP A 147 9.25 -4.89 -6.93
N LYS A 148 9.60 -5.52 -8.06
CA LYS A 148 9.68 -4.84 -9.36
C LYS A 148 8.32 -4.33 -9.84
N LEU A 149 7.26 -5.12 -9.69
CA LEU A 149 5.90 -4.68 -10.02
C LEU A 149 5.51 -3.46 -9.18
N TRP A 150 5.80 -3.48 -7.88
CA TRP A 150 5.57 -2.32 -7.03
C TRP A 150 6.36 -1.08 -7.47
N PHE A 151 7.62 -1.25 -7.87
CA PHE A 151 8.40 -0.16 -8.46
C PHE A 151 7.74 0.39 -9.74
N TYR A 152 7.32 -0.48 -10.67
CA TYR A 152 6.72 -0.05 -11.93
C TYR A 152 5.37 0.66 -11.73
N SER A 153 4.57 0.26 -10.73
CA SER A 153 3.36 1.01 -10.39
C SER A 153 3.70 2.42 -9.91
N LEU A 154 4.76 2.58 -9.11
CA LEU A 154 5.23 3.89 -8.63
C LEU A 154 5.79 4.78 -9.75
N CYS A 155 6.41 4.20 -10.79
CA CYS A 155 6.80 4.92 -12.00
C CYS A 155 5.59 5.56 -12.73
N CYS A 156 4.40 4.99 -12.57
CA CYS A 156 3.16 5.55 -13.10
C CYS A 156 2.52 6.54 -12.12
N ASP A 157 2.52 6.21 -10.82
CA ASP A 157 1.86 7.02 -9.78
C ASP A 157 2.57 8.36 -9.51
N VAL A 158 3.92 8.40 -9.56
CA VAL A 158 4.67 9.64 -9.26
C VAL A 158 4.38 10.75 -10.29
N PRO A 159 4.38 10.51 -11.61
CA PRO A 159 3.93 11.50 -12.59
C PRO A 159 2.47 11.94 -12.39
N LEU A 160 1.56 11.00 -12.07
CA LEU A 160 0.15 11.31 -11.79
C LEU A 160 0.01 12.23 -10.57
N ASN A 161 0.72 11.93 -9.48
CA ASN A 161 0.75 12.75 -8.28
C ASN A 161 1.38 14.13 -8.54
N THR A 162 2.42 14.20 -9.37
CA THR A 162 3.04 15.46 -9.80
C THR A 162 2.04 16.32 -10.54
N SER A 163 1.30 15.75 -11.50
CA SER A 163 0.27 16.50 -12.22
C SER A 163 -0.86 16.95 -11.30
N ALA A 164 -1.33 16.10 -10.37
CA ALA A 164 -2.36 16.47 -9.41
C ALA A 164 -1.90 17.61 -8.48
N LEU A 165 -0.61 17.65 -8.12
CA LEU A 165 0.00 18.73 -7.35
C LEU A 165 0.04 20.04 -8.16
N ILE A 166 0.44 20.00 -9.42
CA ILE A 166 0.43 21.17 -10.32
C ILE A 166 -0.99 21.70 -10.48
N ASP A 167 -1.96 20.82 -10.72
CA ASP A 167 -3.38 21.19 -10.86
C ASP A 167 -3.93 21.82 -9.56
N ALA A 168 -3.56 21.27 -8.40
CA ALA A 168 -3.96 21.82 -7.10
C ALA A 168 -3.30 23.18 -6.81
N PHE A 169 -2.05 23.36 -7.22
CA PHE A 169 -1.32 24.62 -7.08
C PHE A 169 -1.92 25.71 -7.98
N ALA A 170 -2.20 25.38 -9.24
CA ALA A 170 -2.84 26.29 -10.17
C ALA A 170 -4.25 26.69 -9.73
N ALA A 171 -5.01 25.76 -9.13
CA ALA A 171 -6.30 26.09 -8.52
C ALA A 171 -6.13 27.04 -7.33
N PHE A 172 -5.22 26.75 -6.41
CA PHE A 172 -4.98 27.57 -5.22
C PHE A 172 -4.59 29.02 -5.54
N ILE A 173 -3.76 29.25 -6.57
CA ILE A 173 -3.38 30.62 -6.99
C ILE A 173 -4.58 31.42 -7.52
N LYS A 174 -5.58 30.74 -8.10
CA LYS A 174 -6.78 31.39 -8.64
C LYS A 174 -7.83 31.68 -7.58
N CYS A 175 -7.78 31.02 -6.42
CA CYS A 175 -8.73 31.23 -5.33
C CYS A 175 -8.34 32.51 -4.57
N ASP A 176 -9.26 33.45 -4.44
CA ASP A 176 -9.07 34.65 -3.62
C ASP A 176 -9.71 34.46 -2.24
N ALA A 177 -8.95 34.74 -1.18
CA ALA A 177 -9.41 34.61 0.20
C ALA A 177 -10.44 35.69 0.57
N GLU A 178 -10.39 36.85 -0.09
CA GLU A 178 -11.31 37.96 0.17
C GLU A 178 -12.67 37.74 -0.49
N GLU A 179 -12.72 37.06 -1.64
CA GLU A 179 -13.94 36.75 -2.37
C GLU A 179 -14.68 35.54 -1.77
N ASP A 180 -13.98 34.42 -1.57
CA ASP A 180 -14.55 33.21 -0.95
C ASP A 180 -13.54 32.51 -0.04
N SER A 181 -13.65 32.82 1.26
CA SER A 181 -12.81 32.22 2.30
C SER A 181 -12.98 30.70 2.44
N VAL A 182 -14.14 30.14 2.09
CA VAL A 182 -14.43 28.69 2.18
C VAL A 182 -13.80 27.98 1.00
N GLU A 183 -13.96 28.51 -0.20
CA GLU A 183 -13.28 28.00 -1.39
C GLU A 183 -11.76 28.07 -1.23
N TYR A 184 -11.23 29.21 -0.79
CA TYR A 184 -9.79 29.38 -0.52
C TYR A 184 -9.25 28.32 0.45
N HIS A 185 -9.94 28.07 1.56
CA HIS A 185 -9.56 27.02 2.51
C HIS A 185 -9.63 25.63 1.87
N ASN A 186 -10.66 25.34 1.08
CA ASN A 186 -10.80 24.07 0.37
C ASN A 186 -9.71 23.87 -0.71
N CYS A 187 -9.30 24.93 -1.41
CA CYS A 187 -8.16 24.94 -2.33
C CYS A 187 -6.86 24.62 -1.56
N ARG A 188 -6.65 25.26 -0.40
CA ARG A 188 -5.49 25.02 0.47
C ARG A 188 -5.43 23.58 0.97
N VAL A 189 -6.56 23.03 1.44
CA VAL A 189 -6.67 21.62 1.87
C VAL A 189 -6.31 20.67 0.73
N LYS A 190 -6.80 20.93 -0.49
CA LYS A 190 -6.49 20.15 -1.69
C LYS A 190 -4.99 20.18 -2.01
N LEU A 191 -4.37 21.36 -1.98
CA LEU A 191 -2.94 21.53 -2.20
C LEU A 191 -2.11 20.75 -1.17
N LEU A 192 -2.40 20.91 0.12
CA LEU A 192 -1.69 20.19 1.19
C LEU A 192 -1.84 18.66 1.05
N SER A 193 -3.05 18.18 0.73
CA SER A 193 -3.30 16.76 0.48
C SER A 193 -2.50 16.22 -0.72
N ALA A 194 -2.39 17.01 -1.80
CA ALA A 194 -1.58 16.66 -2.97
C ALA A 194 -0.08 16.64 -2.63
N MET A 195 0.42 17.63 -1.89
CA MET A 195 1.81 17.68 -1.43
C MET A 195 2.18 16.45 -0.58
N ILE A 196 1.33 16.08 0.38
CA ILE A 196 1.57 14.90 1.22
C ILE A 196 1.58 13.62 0.38
N SER A 197 0.73 13.54 -0.65
CA SER A 197 0.70 12.40 -1.57
C SER A 197 1.99 12.31 -2.40
N GLN A 198 2.49 13.44 -2.87
CA GLN A 198 3.74 13.51 -3.62
C GLN A 198 4.95 13.13 -2.77
N ILE A 199 5.07 13.68 -1.54
CA ILE A 199 6.15 13.33 -0.61
C ILE A 199 6.13 11.83 -0.31
N LYS A 200 4.95 11.28 -0.04
CA LYS A 200 4.77 9.85 0.14
C LYS A 200 5.22 9.06 -1.11
N GLY A 201 4.74 9.45 -2.29
CA GLY A 201 5.04 8.76 -3.55
C GLY A 201 6.54 8.72 -3.84
N ILE A 202 7.25 9.83 -3.62
CA ILE A 202 8.71 9.91 -3.75
C ILE A 202 9.40 8.99 -2.73
N ALA A 203 8.95 9.00 -1.47
CA ALA A 203 9.52 8.12 -0.44
C ALA A 203 9.30 6.63 -0.75
N ASP A 204 8.10 6.25 -1.19
CA ASP A 204 7.79 4.89 -1.63
C ASP A 204 8.59 4.51 -2.90
N PHE A 205 8.80 5.44 -3.84
CA PHE A 205 9.64 5.23 -5.03
C PHE A 205 11.09 4.90 -4.67
N PHE A 206 11.73 5.69 -3.81
CA PHE A 206 13.09 5.38 -3.36
C PHE A 206 13.16 4.06 -2.57
N HIS A 207 12.12 3.77 -1.79
CA HIS A 207 12.04 2.53 -1.03
C HIS A 207 11.92 1.30 -1.95
N SER A 208 11.02 1.34 -2.93
CA SER A 208 10.80 0.24 -3.88
C SER A 208 11.99 0.04 -4.81
N THR A 209 12.64 1.12 -5.25
CA THR A 209 13.82 1.04 -6.12
C THR A 209 14.97 0.29 -5.44
N ARG A 210 15.12 0.44 -4.12
CA ARG A 210 16.08 -0.33 -3.33
C ARG A 210 15.73 -1.81 -3.30
N LEU A 211 14.46 -2.16 -3.08
CA LEU A 211 14.02 -3.57 -3.06
C LEU A 211 14.16 -4.23 -4.44
N ALA A 212 13.76 -3.52 -5.50
CA ALA A 212 13.73 -4.05 -6.85
C ALA A 212 15.12 -4.13 -7.52
N TYR A 213 16.02 -3.16 -7.24
CA TYR A 213 17.29 -2.99 -7.96
C TYR A 213 18.51 -2.72 -7.08
N ASN A 214 18.39 -2.68 -5.76
CA ASN A 214 19.48 -2.30 -4.85
C ASN A 214 20.10 -0.89 -5.12
N TRP A 215 19.31 0.07 -5.62
CA TRP A 215 19.77 1.42 -6.02
C TRP A 215 19.18 2.55 -5.13
N PRO A 216 19.84 3.73 -4.97
CA PRO A 216 21.22 4.10 -5.32
C PRO A 216 22.22 3.85 -4.18
N THR A 217 21.74 3.64 -2.95
CA THR A 217 22.59 3.26 -1.82
C THR A 217 22.05 1.98 -1.19
N SER A 218 22.94 1.05 -0.87
CA SER A 218 22.62 -0.16 -0.09
C SER A 218 22.35 0.14 1.39
N SER A 219 22.11 1.41 1.75
CA SER A 219 21.95 1.86 3.13
C SER A 219 20.62 1.37 3.70
N SER A 220 20.71 0.48 4.69
CA SER A 220 19.56 0.08 5.51
C SER A 220 18.87 1.27 6.20
N GLY A 221 19.60 2.37 6.44
CA GLY A 221 19.05 3.61 6.98
C GLY A 221 18.10 4.32 6.02
N GLN A 222 18.43 4.35 4.72
CA GLN A 222 17.54 4.93 3.69
C GLN A 222 16.20 4.20 3.66
N ASP A 223 16.22 2.85 3.70
CA ASP A 223 15.01 2.02 3.76
C ASP A 223 14.11 2.39 4.93
N ALA A 224 14.73 2.53 6.10
CA ALA A 224 14.06 2.88 7.34
C ALA A 224 13.41 4.27 7.25
N VAL A 225 14.17 5.27 6.81
CA VAL A 225 13.70 6.66 6.71
C VAL A 225 12.59 6.80 5.67
N CYS A 226 12.77 6.27 4.46
CA CYS A 226 11.75 6.31 3.41
C CYS A 226 10.45 5.62 3.87
N GLY A 227 10.56 4.47 4.55
CA GLY A 227 9.41 3.76 5.10
C GLY A 227 8.69 4.55 6.20
N ILE A 228 9.43 5.22 7.11
CA ILE A 228 8.85 6.10 8.14
C ILE A 228 8.13 7.28 7.48
N VAL A 229 8.76 7.98 6.54
CA VAL A 229 8.17 9.14 5.85
C VAL A 229 6.86 8.74 5.15
N SER A 230 6.88 7.66 4.36
CA SER A 230 5.69 7.15 3.68
C SER A 230 4.57 6.75 4.64
N ALA A 231 4.90 6.08 5.75
CA ALA A 231 3.93 5.68 6.77
C ALA A 231 3.32 6.91 7.46
N SER A 232 4.14 7.88 7.86
CA SER A 232 3.72 9.14 8.48
C SER A 232 2.79 9.95 7.57
N CYS A 233 3.16 10.13 6.30
CA CYS A 233 2.30 10.80 5.32
C CYS A 233 0.93 10.09 5.17
N SER A 234 0.93 8.76 5.16
CA SER A 234 -0.32 7.98 5.11
C SER A 234 -1.18 8.21 6.35
N LEU A 235 -0.58 8.20 7.54
CA LEU A 235 -1.28 8.45 8.80
C LEU A 235 -1.88 9.86 8.87
N VAL A 236 -1.14 10.88 8.43
CA VAL A 236 -1.64 12.26 8.38
C VAL A 236 -2.87 12.38 7.48
N LYS A 237 -2.84 11.78 6.27
CA LYS A 237 -4.00 11.77 5.36
C LYS A 237 -5.21 11.04 5.93
N MET A 238 -4.98 10.00 6.74
CA MET A 238 -6.07 9.26 7.39
C MET A 238 -6.64 10.00 8.60
N TRP A 239 -5.78 10.60 9.43
CA TRP A 239 -6.19 11.35 10.62
C TRP A 239 -6.98 12.62 10.25
N LYS A 240 -6.63 13.25 9.12
CA LYS A 240 -7.24 14.52 8.66
C LYS A 240 -7.21 15.57 9.79
N PRO A 241 -6.02 16.06 10.19
CA PRO A 241 -5.89 17.21 11.09
C PRO A 241 -6.70 18.40 10.57
N GLU A 242 -6.98 19.38 11.41
CA GLU A 242 -7.85 20.53 11.07
C GLU A 242 -7.44 21.22 9.76
N CYS A 243 -6.14 21.36 9.49
CA CYS A 243 -5.61 21.92 8.24
C CYS A 243 -5.88 21.08 6.98
N LEU A 244 -6.38 19.86 7.12
CA LEU A 244 -6.79 18.95 6.03
C LEU A 244 -8.29 18.63 6.05
N LYS A 245 -9.07 19.25 6.93
CA LYS A 245 -10.53 19.15 6.92
C LYS A 245 -11.09 20.23 6.00
N LYS A 246 -11.90 19.81 5.03
CA LYS A 246 -12.71 20.75 4.25
C LYS A 246 -13.73 21.42 5.17
N LEU A 247 -13.99 22.70 4.93
CA LEU A 247 -15.08 23.47 5.54
C LEU A 247 -16.35 23.27 4.73
#